data_AF-A0A3B8PHL1-F1
#
_entry.id   AF-A0A3B8PHL1-F1
#
_cell.length_a   1.000
_cell.length_b   1.000
_cell.length_c   1.000
_cell.angle_alpha   90.00
_cell.angle_beta   90.00
_cell.angle_gamma   90.00
#
_symmetry.space_group_name_H-M   'P 1'
#
loop_
_entity.id
_entity.type
_entity.pdbx_description
1 polymer ?
#
loop_
_entity_poly.entity_id
_entity_poly.type
_entity_poly.pdbx_seq_one_letter_code
_entity_poly.pdbx_strand_id
1 'polypeptide(L)'
;KDDKKKDDKKKDAKKKDDKKVAAKPKSPAVSLIDGIPEWFVGPLLSELVAHEVGHTLGLRHNFKSSSIYSLAEINNGTLKGKKPFAGSVMDYIPVNMSARLGKNPAKGDHTMIDIGPYDLWAIEYGYTFSKDLKKILARVAEPELAYATDEDTGGPDPLARRYDFSKNPLDYAKAQLELVQYHRGRLLEKFVKSGDSWSKARRGYELTLSLQMRSVSMMANWIGGAHVNRDRKGDKNGRAPISVVPTNSQKDALKFVIESTFRDKAYGLSTELLRHMTVDKWLDGEGGFAHAMSSQPAWPVHDRIIGLQASTLTMLMNPTTLRRTYDNEFRIPADQPALTLPDLLKALSTEIWSELDQKPKQGATARKPLVSSLRRNLQQEHIDRLITLSLPGNGSGAAYKAIALLARQELVEIRGRVAKSAKDWGGKVDPYTRAHLGRLQDQITKVLDAQMIYNAKDIGGRSSLPSFFLQPRGAELTPPERP
;
A
#
# COMPACT_ATOMS: atom_id res chain seq x y z
N LYS A 1 74.66 57.65 0.55
CA LYS A 1 75.39 57.43 1.81
C LYS A 1 74.75 56.20 2.44
N ASP A 2 75.09 55.01 1.94
CA ASP A 2 76.29 54.25 2.31
C ASP A 2 76.19 53.83 3.78
N ASP A 3 76.46 52.62 4.25
CA ASP A 3 76.83 51.32 3.71
C ASP A 3 77.02 50.45 4.98
N LYS A 4 76.98 49.11 4.87
CA LYS A 4 77.54 48.09 5.80
C LYS A 4 76.95 47.94 7.23
N LYS A 5 76.41 46.77 7.61
CA LYS A 5 76.96 45.40 7.86
C LYS A 5 77.43 45.16 9.31
N LYS A 6 76.82 44.12 9.91
CA LYS A 6 77.38 43.10 10.84
C LYS A 6 77.70 43.53 12.28
N ASP A 7 77.60 42.71 13.33
CA ASP A 7 77.18 41.31 13.56
C ASP A 7 76.90 41.18 15.09
N ASP A 8 76.04 40.22 15.44
CA ASP A 8 75.97 39.43 16.68
C ASP A 8 75.81 40.05 18.10
N LYS A 9 74.68 39.70 18.75
CA LYS A 9 74.69 38.92 20.01
C LYS A 9 73.31 38.37 20.42
N LYS A 10 73.26 37.03 20.47
CA LYS A 10 72.47 36.11 21.32
C LYS A 10 71.05 36.51 21.76
N LYS A 11 70.08 35.81 21.16
CA LYS A 11 68.71 35.61 21.66
C LYS A 11 68.70 34.53 22.73
N ASP A 12 68.24 34.86 23.94
CA ASP A 12 67.76 33.88 24.91
C ASP A 12 66.28 33.59 24.66
N ALA A 13 65.99 32.29 24.69
CA ALA A 13 64.72 31.69 24.35
C ALA A 13 63.67 31.88 25.45
N LYS A 14 62.48 32.33 25.07
CA LYS A 14 61.24 32.07 25.81
C LYS A 14 60.24 31.40 24.87
N LYS A 15 60.11 30.09 25.04
CA LYS A 15 59.15 29.20 24.35
C LYS A 15 57.74 29.80 24.39
N LYS A 16 57.16 30.05 23.22
CA LYS A 16 55.71 30.15 23.03
C LYS A 16 55.18 28.74 22.78
N ASP A 17 54.33 28.26 23.68
CA ASP A 17 53.54 27.05 23.47
C ASP A 17 52.43 27.33 22.46
N ASP A 18 52.75 27.16 21.17
CA ASP A 18 51.75 27.04 20.12
C ASP A 18 51.14 25.63 20.20
N LYS A 19 49.96 25.53 20.82
CA LYS A 19 49.10 24.35 20.70
C LYS A 19 48.70 24.18 19.23
N LYS A 20 49.44 23.33 18.50
CA LYS A 20 49.02 22.75 17.23
C LYS A 20 47.65 22.09 17.42
N VAL A 21 46.61 22.71 16.88
CA VAL A 21 45.31 22.07 16.69
C VAL A 21 45.54 20.90 15.72
N ALA A 22 45.54 19.68 16.26
CA ALA A 22 45.62 18.48 15.46
C ALA A 22 44.45 18.48 14.45
N ALA A 23 44.77 18.49 13.16
CA ALA A 23 43.79 18.32 12.11
C ALA A 23 43.04 17.00 12.37
N LYS A 24 41.71 17.06 12.46
CA LYS A 24 40.87 15.87 12.52
C LYS A 24 41.25 14.94 11.36
N PRO A 25 41.45 13.64 11.57
CA PRO A 25 41.73 12.71 10.49
C PRO A 25 40.62 12.84 9.45
N LYS A 26 41.00 13.14 8.19
CA LYS A 26 40.07 13.11 7.07
C LYS A 26 39.51 11.70 7.01
N SER A 27 38.20 11.54 7.23
CA SER A 27 37.51 10.28 6.97
C SER A 27 37.89 9.79 5.56
N PRO A 28 38.16 8.50 5.36
CA PRO A 28 38.48 7.99 4.03
C PRO A 28 37.39 8.41 3.04
N ALA A 29 37.79 8.79 1.83
CA ALA A 29 36.85 9.15 0.77
C ALA A 29 35.88 7.99 0.58
N VAL A 30 34.58 8.26 0.73
CA VAL A 30 33.53 7.26 0.55
C VAL A 30 33.57 6.84 -0.92
N SER A 31 33.85 5.56 -1.18
CA SER A 31 33.78 5.00 -2.53
C SER A 31 32.35 5.12 -3.05
N LEU A 32 32.21 5.54 -4.31
CA LEU A 32 30.94 5.80 -4.97
C LEU A 32 30.81 4.89 -6.20
N ILE A 33 29.62 4.32 -6.38
CA ILE A 33 29.19 3.67 -7.61
C ILE A 33 28.04 4.50 -8.15
N ASP A 34 28.24 5.10 -9.34
CA ASP A 34 27.27 6.00 -9.99
C ASP A 34 26.74 7.13 -9.07
N GLY A 35 27.63 7.75 -8.30
CA GLY A 35 27.27 8.83 -7.37
C GLY A 35 26.57 8.37 -6.08
N ILE A 36 26.37 7.06 -5.88
CA ILE A 36 25.79 6.48 -4.66
C ILE A 36 26.91 5.80 -3.85
N PRO A 37 26.93 5.94 -2.50
CA PRO A 37 27.93 5.26 -1.69
C PRO A 37 27.95 3.73 -1.87
N GLU A 38 29.13 3.18 -2.14
CA GLU A 38 29.33 1.73 -2.36
C GLU A 38 28.88 0.90 -1.16
N TRP A 39 29.08 1.38 0.07
CA TRP A 39 28.61 0.67 1.27
C TRP A 39 27.07 0.50 1.31
N PHE A 40 26.33 1.32 0.55
CA PHE A 40 24.88 1.24 0.44
C PHE A 40 24.44 0.43 -0.77
N VAL A 41 24.99 0.72 -1.95
CA VAL A 41 24.57 0.05 -3.20
C VAL A 41 25.23 -1.31 -3.42
N GLY A 42 26.44 -1.53 -2.89
CA GLY A 42 27.16 -2.81 -2.99
C GLY A 42 26.34 -3.98 -2.45
N PRO A 43 25.84 -3.95 -1.20
CA PRO A 43 24.99 -5.01 -0.67
C PRO A 43 23.71 -5.24 -1.49
N LEU A 44 23.09 -4.16 -2.00
CA LEU A 44 21.90 -4.27 -2.86
C LEU A 44 22.20 -5.01 -4.17
N LEU A 45 23.36 -4.74 -4.78
CA LEU A 45 23.81 -5.45 -5.96
C LEU A 45 24.15 -6.91 -5.63
N SER A 46 24.77 -7.18 -4.48
CA SER A 46 25.06 -8.55 -4.04
C SER A 46 23.79 -9.38 -3.83
N GLU A 47 22.77 -8.82 -3.17
CA GLU A 47 21.45 -9.47 -3.02
C GLU A 47 20.80 -9.74 -4.38
N LEU A 48 20.81 -8.77 -5.29
CA LEU A 48 20.25 -8.95 -6.64
C LEU A 48 20.99 -10.04 -7.41
N VAL A 49 22.32 -10.07 -7.38
CA VAL A 49 23.10 -11.13 -8.03
C VAL A 49 22.77 -12.50 -7.43
N ALA A 50 22.66 -12.60 -6.10
CA ALA A 50 22.26 -13.84 -5.44
C ALA A 50 20.84 -14.30 -5.86
N HIS A 51 19.90 -13.37 -6.00
CA HIS A 51 18.54 -13.62 -6.50
C HIS A 51 18.57 -14.24 -7.91
N GLU A 52 19.27 -13.60 -8.84
CA GLU A 52 19.34 -14.09 -10.23
C GLU A 52 20.07 -15.43 -10.33
N VAL A 53 21.14 -15.63 -9.57
CA VAL A 53 21.81 -16.94 -9.48
C VAL A 53 20.85 -17.99 -8.91
N GLY A 54 20.05 -17.65 -7.90
CA GLY A 54 19.00 -18.52 -7.36
C GLY A 54 18.04 -19.01 -8.44
N HIS A 55 17.60 -18.14 -9.35
CA HIS A 55 16.80 -18.56 -10.51
C HIS A 55 17.54 -19.55 -11.42
N THR A 56 18.83 -19.36 -11.68
CA THR A 56 19.61 -20.32 -12.49
C THR A 56 19.76 -21.69 -11.80
N LEU A 57 19.66 -21.72 -10.47
CA LEU A 57 19.60 -22.94 -9.64
C LEU A 57 18.16 -23.47 -9.47
N GLY A 58 17.18 -22.92 -10.18
CA GLY A 58 15.80 -23.39 -10.16
C GLY A 58 14.95 -22.88 -8.99
N LEU A 59 15.43 -21.92 -8.20
CA LEU A 59 14.63 -21.29 -7.16
C LEU A 59 13.58 -20.37 -7.78
N ARG A 60 12.35 -20.45 -7.25
CA ARG A 60 11.26 -19.53 -7.56
C ARG A 60 11.24 -18.37 -6.57
N HIS A 61 10.51 -17.31 -6.89
CA HIS A 61 10.27 -16.22 -5.95
C HIS A 61 9.66 -16.73 -4.63
N ASN A 62 10.02 -16.10 -3.51
CA ASN A 62 9.44 -16.35 -2.20
C ASN A 62 8.97 -15.06 -1.53
N PHE A 63 7.77 -14.61 -1.85
CA PHE A 63 7.19 -13.35 -1.37
C PHE A 63 6.75 -13.35 0.09
N LYS A 64 6.86 -14.49 0.80
CA LYS A 64 6.48 -14.63 2.21
C LYS A 64 7.68 -14.58 3.16
N SER A 65 8.89 -14.52 2.59
CA SER A 65 10.12 -14.66 3.35
C SER A 65 10.39 -13.47 4.29
N SER A 66 9.89 -12.28 3.94
CA SER A 66 10.00 -11.05 4.74
C SER A 66 9.27 -11.14 6.10
N SER A 67 8.39 -12.12 6.27
CA SER A 67 7.47 -12.25 7.42
C SER A 67 8.07 -12.93 8.67
N ILE A 68 9.35 -13.33 8.63
CA ILE A 68 9.94 -14.19 9.69
C ILE A 68 10.43 -13.41 10.92
N TYR A 69 10.75 -12.11 10.78
CA TYR A 69 11.20 -11.24 11.87
C TYR A 69 10.35 -9.97 11.96
N SER A 70 10.09 -9.48 13.17
CA SER A 70 9.40 -8.20 13.37
C SER A 70 10.26 -7.00 12.95
N LEU A 71 9.64 -5.89 12.58
CA LEU A 71 10.37 -4.68 12.20
C LEU A 71 11.28 -4.15 13.33
N ALA A 72 10.88 -4.38 14.58
CA ALA A 72 11.68 -4.05 15.76
C ALA A 72 12.94 -4.91 15.86
N GLU A 73 12.85 -6.21 15.60
CA GLU A 73 14.02 -7.11 15.56
C GLU A 73 14.98 -6.72 14.44
N ILE A 74 14.46 -6.43 13.24
CA ILE A 74 15.24 -5.98 12.08
C ILE A 74 16.04 -4.72 12.40
N ASN A 75 15.50 -3.81 13.23
CA ASN A 75 16.07 -2.50 13.49
C ASN A 75 16.59 -2.27 14.92
N ASN A 76 16.76 -3.31 15.74
CA ASN A 76 17.28 -3.17 17.11
C ASN A 76 18.82 -3.30 17.22
N GLY A 77 19.51 -3.62 16.12
CA GLY A 77 20.96 -3.82 16.05
C GLY A 77 21.43 -5.25 16.35
N THR A 78 20.53 -6.14 16.78
CA THR A 78 20.88 -7.54 17.08
C THR A 78 21.08 -8.37 15.82
N LEU A 79 20.31 -8.11 14.76
CA LEU A 79 20.42 -8.78 13.47
C LEU A 79 21.51 -8.19 12.59
N LYS A 80 21.73 -6.88 12.73
CA LYS A 80 22.58 -6.10 11.84
C LYS A 80 23.98 -6.72 11.67
N GLY A 81 24.34 -7.04 10.43
CA GLY A 81 25.66 -7.59 10.09
C GLY A 81 25.93 -9.01 10.59
N LYS A 82 24.91 -9.72 11.12
CA LYS A 82 25.08 -11.06 11.70
C LYS A 82 24.28 -12.14 10.98
N LYS A 83 23.07 -11.83 10.52
CA LYS A 83 22.22 -12.76 9.79
C LYS A 83 21.27 -12.02 8.84
N PRO A 84 20.83 -12.66 7.74
CA PRO A 84 19.79 -12.10 6.89
C PRO A 84 18.50 -11.88 7.69
N PHE A 85 17.74 -10.84 7.32
CA PHE A 85 16.50 -10.46 8.00
C PHE A 85 15.24 -11.01 7.32
N ALA A 86 15.39 -11.89 6.34
CA ALA A 86 14.30 -12.58 5.66
C ALA A 86 14.71 -14.02 5.37
N GLY A 87 13.71 -14.85 5.09
CA GLY A 87 13.94 -16.27 4.84
C GLY A 87 14.66 -16.56 3.52
N SER A 88 14.59 -15.65 2.55
CA SER A 88 15.02 -15.90 1.17
C SER A 88 15.47 -14.62 0.46
N VAL A 89 16.52 -14.70 -0.37
CA VAL A 89 16.87 -13.63 -1.32
C VAL A 89 15.93 -13.60 -2.52
N MET A 90 15.07 -14.61 -2.69
CA MET A 90 14.09 -14.71 -3.78
C MET A 90 12.83 -13.84 -3.55
N ASP A 91 12.82 -13.03 -2.51
CA ASP A 91 11.72 -12.11 -2.18
C ASP A 91 11.97 -10.72 -2.77
N TYR A 92 10.91 -9.95 -2.97
CA TYR A 92 10.99 -8.55 -3.39
C TYR A 92 10.93 -7.67 -2.15
N ILE A 93 12.01 -7.68 -1.37
CA ILE A 93 12.09 -6.94 -0.12
C ILE A 93 12.35 -5.46 -0.42
N PRO A 94 11.59 -4.51 0.17
CA PRO A 94 11.88 -3.11 -0.01
C PRO A 94 13.14 -2.71 0.77
N VAL A 95 13.88 -1.73 0.26
CA VAL A 95 15.03 -1.18 0.98
C VAL A 95 14.59 -0.69 2.36
N ASN A 96 15.26 -1.19 3.40
CA ASN A 96 14.98 -0.83 4.78
C ASN A 96 15.52 0.58 5.07
N MET A 97 14.68 1.56 4.77
CA MET A 97 14.93 2.99 4.99
C MET A 97 14.41 3.47 6.35
N SER A 98 13.75 2.60 7.13
CA SER A 98 13.06 2.93 8.40
C SER A 98 13.99 3.57 9.44
N ALA A 99 15.30 3.38 9.28
CA ALA A 99 16.33 3.98 10.12
C ALA A 99 16.45 5.52 9.99
N ARG A 100 15.95 6.18 8.93
CA ARG A 100 16.37 7.58 8.64
C ARG A 100 15.61 8.67 9.40
N LEU A 101 14.51 8.37 10.12
CA LEU A 101 13.73 9.38 10.88
C LEU A 101 13.81 9.27 12.40
N GLY A 102 14.39 8.20 12.94
CA GLY A 102 14.55 8.00 14.38
C GLY A 102 15.87 8.54 14.94
N LYS A 103 15.98 8.63 16.27
CA LYS A 103 17.21 9.00 17.01
C LYS A 103 18.40 8.05 16.79
N ASN A 104 18.22 6.91 16.11
CA ASN A 104 19.23 5.86 15.93
C ASN A 104 19.24 5.30 14.49
N PRO A 105 19.75 6.05 13.51
CA PRO A 105 19.75 5.67 12.09
C PRO A 105 20.69 4.53 11.69
N ALA A 106 21.22 3.78 12.64
CA ALA A 106 22.33 2.84 12.43
C ALA A 106 22.03 1.40 12.88
N LYS A 107 20.77 1.03 13.15
CA LYS A 107 20.45 -0.20 13.87
C LYS A 107 19.81 -1.34 13.05
N GLY A 108 19.66 -1.20 11.74
CA GLY A 108 19.29 -2.30 10.84
C GLY A 108 20.14 -2.29 9.58
N ASP A 109 20.21 -3.43 8.90
CA ASP A 109 20.76 -3.49 7.54
C ASP A 109 19.75 -2.90 6.54
N HIS A 110 20.25 -2.37 5.43
CA HIS A 110 19.39 -1.79 4.39
C HIS A 110 18.74 -2.84 3.50
N THR A 111 19.34 -4.03 3.44
CA THR A 111 19.02 -5.10 2.50
C THR A 111 19.54 -6.43 3.04
N MET A 112 19.23 -7.55 2.37
CA MET A 112 19.81 -8.85 2.74
C MET A 112 21.34 -8.80 2.62
N ILE A 113 22.03 -9.31 3.64
CA ILE A 113 23.50 -9.33 3.69
C ILE A 113 24.09 -10.71 3.39
N ASP A 114 23.24 -11.73 3.27
CA ASP A 114 23.60 -13.12 3.03
C ASP A 114 22.37 -13.90 2.50
N ILE A 115 22.59 -15.15 2.09
CA ILE A 115 21.56 -16.09 1.61
C ILE A 115 20.66 -16.52 2.78
N GLY A 116 19.34 -16.60 2.54
CA GLY A 116 18.37 -16.90 3.57
C GLY A 116 18.27 -18.39 3.92
N PRO A 117 17.74 -18.74 5.11
CA PRO A 117 17.56 -20.13 5.55
C PRO A 117 16.64 -20.96 4.64
N TYR A 118 15.62 -20.35 4.02
CA TYR A 118 14.77 -21.02 3.03
C TYR A 118 15.56 -21.38 1.77
N ASP A 119 16.42 -20.49 1.29
CA ASP A 119 17.23 -20.74 0.09
C ASP A 119 18.16 -21.94 0.32
N LEU A 120 18.85 -21.96 1.45
CA LEU A 120 19.73 -23.06 1.83
C LEU A 120 18.97 -24.38 1.93
N TRP A 121 17.78 -24.36 2.54
CA TRP A 121 16.93 -25.55 2.64
C TRP A 121 16.42 -26.05 1.28
N ALA A 122 16.00 -25.14 0.39
CA ALA A 122 15.54 -25.47 -0.95
C ALA A 122 16.67 -26.05 -1.82
N ILE A 123 17.88 -25.49 -1.72
CA ILE A 123 19.08 -26.02 -2.38
C ILE A 123 19.46 -27.38 -1.81
N GLU A 124 19.48 -27.55 -0.48
CA GLU A 124 19.74 -28.85 0.15
C GLU A 124 18.76 -29.92 -0.37
N TYR A 125 17.47 -29.59 -0.43
CA TYR A 125 16.45 -30.48 -0.96
C TYR A 125 16.67 -30.82 -2.44
N GLY A 126 16.98 -29.82 -3.27
CA GLY A 126 17.10 -30.00 -4.73
C GLY A 126 18.41 -30.64 -5.19
N TYR A 127 19.49 -30.49 -4.42
CA TYR A 127 20.86 -30.80 -4.86
C TYR A 127 21.60 -31.81 -3.98
N THR A 128 21.00 -32.30 -2.89
CA THR A 128 21.61 -33.38 -2.10
C THR A 128 21.76 -34.68 -2.90
N PHE A 129 22.82 -35.43 -2.64
CA PHE A 129 22.97 -36.81 -3.15
C PHE A 129 22.24 -37.85 -2.30
N SER A 130 21.64 -37.45 -1.17
CA SER A 130 20.85 -38.35 -0.33
C SER A 130 19.62 -38.87 -1.07
N LYS A 131 19.37 -40.18 -0.98
CA LYS A 131 18.12 -40.79 -1.47
C LYS A 131 16.96 -40.63 -0.47
N ASP A 132 17.27 -40.38 0.80
CA ASP A 132 16.25 -40.13 1.82
C ASP A 132 16.14 -38.63 2.10
N LEU A 133 15.07 -38.04 1.57
CA LEU A 133 14.76 -36.61 1.73
C LEU A 133 13.82 -36.32 2.91
N LYS A 134 13.35 -37.34 3.63
CA LYS A 134 12.32 -37.18 4.67
C LYS A 134 12.78 -36.25 5.78
N LYS A 135 14.05 -36.33 6.18
CA LYS A 135 14.63 -35.47 7.22
C LYS A 135 14.68 -34.00 6.78
N ILE A 136 14.97 -33.74 5.51
CA ILE A 136 15.00 -32.38 4.95
C ILE A 136 13.58 -31.83 4.90
N LEU A 137 12.64 -32.61 4.35
CA LEU A 137 11.23 -32.20 4.21
C LEU A 137 10.51 -32.00 5.55
N ALA A 138 10.90 -32.71 6.61
CA ALA A 138 10.31 -32.57 7.95
C ALA A 138 10.46 -31.16 8.56
N ARG A 139 11.30 -30.31 7.97
CA ARG A 139 11.55 -28.93 8.38
C ARG A 139 10.52 -27.94 7.83
N VAL A 140 9.61 -28.33 6.94
CA VAL A 140 8.67 -27.43 6.22
C VAL A 140 7.85 -26.50 7.12
N ALA A 141 7.58 -26.90 8.37
CA ALA A 141 6.84 -26.09 9.34
C ALA A 141 7.73 -25.13 10.18
N GLU A 142 9.05 -25.11 9.96
CA GLU A 142 9.95 -24.14 10.58
C GLU A 142 9.56 -22.71 10.15
N PRO A 143 9.44 -21.75 11.08
CA PRO A 143 9.02 -20.38 10.75
C PRO A 143 9.89 -19.71 9.69
N GLU A 144 11.20 -20.00 9.68
CA GLU A 144 12.17 -19.41 8.75
C GLU A 144 12.04 -19.94 7.31
N LEU A 145 11.27 -21.01 7.10
CA LEU A 145 11.05 -21.65 5.79
C LEU A 145 9.69 -21.30 5.18
N ALA A 146 9.06 -20.22 5.66
CA ALA A 146 7.79 -19.73 5.11
C ALA A 146 7.92 -19.47 3.60
N TYR A 147 6.94 -19.94 2.82
CA TYR A 147 7.00 -19.92 1.36
C TYR A 147 5.66 -19.57 0.71
N ALA A 148 5.67 -18.55 -0.15
CA ALA A 148 4.61 -18.21 -1.10
C ALA A 148 5.23 -17.62 -2.37
N THR A 149 4.75 -17.96 -3.55
CA THR A 149 5.43 -17.69 -4.84
C THR A 149 4.51 -16.98 -5.82
N ASP A 150 4.86 -16.90 -7.11
CA ASP A 150 4.24 -16.02 -8.12
C ASP A 150 2.71 -16.06 -8.14
N GLU A 151 2.12 -17.25 -8.26
CA GLU A 151 0.67 -17.47 -8.29
C GLU A 151 -0.02 -17.07 -6.98
N ASP A 152 0.69 -17.08 -5.86
CA ASP A 152 0.15 -16.75 -4.55
C ASP A 152 -0.03 -15.23 -4.39
N THR A 153 0.64 -14.40 -5.20
CA THR A 153 0.59 -12.93 -5.08
C THR A 153 -0.76 -12.28 -5.40
N GLY A 154 -1.61 -13.02 -6.12
CA GLY A 154 -3.02 -12.67 -6.34
C GLY A 154 -3.99 -13.39 -5.40
N GLY A 155 -3.47 -14.21 -4.49
CA GLY A 155 -4.21 -15.10 -3.62
C GLY A 155 -4.70 -14.46 -2.32
N PRO A 156 -5.14 -15.30 -1.36
CA PRO A 156 -5.72 -14.83 -0.12
C PRO A 156 -4.71 -14.43 0.95
N ASP A 157 -3.45 -14.83 0.83
CA ASP A 157 -2.43 -14.59 1.85
C ASP A 157 -1.85 -13.19 1.73
N PRO A 158 -2.10 -12.28 2.69
CA PRO A 158 -1.55 -10.92 2.60
C PRO A 158 -0.04 -10.85 2.82
N LEU A 159 0.59 -11.94 3.28
CA LEU A 159 2.05 -12.07 3.39
C LEU A 159 2.69 -12.58 2.10
N ALA A 160 1.93 -12.92 1.05
CA ALA A 160 2.49 -13.29 -0.24
C ALA A 160 2.58 -12.03 -1.13
N ARG A 161 3.29 -10.99 -0.69
CA ARG A 161 3.19 -9.67 -1.32
C ARG A 161 4.54 -9.05 -1.64
N ARG A 162 4.74 -8.74 -2.91
CA ARG A 162 5.86 -7.92 -3.38
C ARG A 162 5.94 -6.60 -2.62
N TYR A 163 7.14 -6.28 -2.14
CA TYR A 163 7.48 -5.06 -1.43
C TYR A 163 6.75 -4.87 -0.09
N ASP A 164 6.28 -5.96 0.53
CA ASP A 164 5.94 -5.95 1.95
C ASP A 164 7.20 -6.16 2.81
N PHE A 165 7.07 -5.96 4.13
CA PHE A 165 8.23 -6.12 5.00
C PHE A 165 7.86 -6.44 6.44
N SER A 166 8.64 -7.32 7.05
CA SER A 166 8.53 -7.80 8.43
C SER A 166 7.33 -8.69 8.71
N LYS A 167 7.37 -9.37 9.87
CA LYS A 167 6.29 -10.22 10.41
C LYS A 167 4.96 -9.50 10.59
N ASN A 168 4.99 -8.19 10.82
CA ASN A 168 3.80 -7.35 10.90
C ASN A 168 3.94 -6.17 9.92
N PRO A 169 3.59 -6.35 8.63
CA PRO A 169 3.71 -5.31 7.62
C PRO A 169 2.94 -4.02 7.93
N LEU A 170 2.00 -4.03 8.87
CA LEU A 170 1.37 -2.80 9.38
C LEU A 170 2.36 -1.86 10.06
N ASP A 171 3.35 -2.37 10.81
CA ASP A 171 4.36 -1.54 11.45
C ASP A 171 5.27 -0.89 10.41
N TYR A 172 5.58 -1.62 9.35
CA TYR A 172 6.29 -1.08 8.19
C TYR A 172 5.48 0.00 7.47
N ALA A 173 4.20 -0.26 7.20
CA ALA A 173 3.30 0.70 6.55
C ALA A 173 3.16 2.01 7.36
N LYS A 174 3.10 1.92 8.69
CA LYS A 174 3.14 3.10 9.59
C LYS A 174 4.45 3.87 9.45
N ALA A 175 5.59 3.19 9.49
CA ALA A 175 6.89 3.83 9.29
C ALA A 175 7.02 4.50 7.90
N GLN A 176 6.43 3.91 6.86
CA GLN A 176 6.38 4.55 5.54
C GLN A 176 5.52 5.83 5.55
N LEU A 177 4.40 5.87 6.28
CA LEU A 177 3.61 7.10 6.39
C LEU A 177 4.29 8.18 7.23
N GLU A 178 5.08 7.82 8.24
CA GLU A 178 5.93 8.77 8.95
C GLU A 178 6.95 9.40 7.98
N LEU A 179 7.56 8.60 7.11
CA LEU A 179 8.42 9.09 6.01
C LEU A 179 7.68 10.04 5.07
N VAL A 180 6.49 9.68 4.63
CA VAL A 180 5.63 10.51 3.79
C VAL A 180 5.38 11.86 4.46
N GLN A 181 4.96 11.88 5.72
CA GLN A 181 4.64 13.12 6.45
C GLN A 181 5.89 14.00 6.65
N TYR A 182 7.00 13.39 7.06
CA TYR A 182 8.26 14.09 7.26
C TYR A 182 8.77 14.75 5.97
N HIS A 183 8.76 14.03 4.85
CA HIS A 183 9.25 14.57 3.58
C HIS A 183 8.29 15.63 3.01
N ARG A 184 6.97 15.40 3.05
CA ARG A 184 5.97 16.37 2.59
C ARG A 184 6.09 17.73 3.27
N GLY A 185 6.23 17.74 4.60
CA GLY A 185 6.36 18.97 5.38
C GLY A 185 7.61 19.80 5.07
N ARG A 186 8.57 19.23 4.34
CA ARG A 186 9.89 19.83 4.07
C ARG A 186 10.20 19.95 2.58
N LEU A 187 9.26 19.64 1.68
CA LEU A 187 9.50 19.62 0.23
C LEU A 187 10.05 20.96 -0.27
N LEU A 188 9.34 22.05 0.01
CA LEU A 188 9.69 23.38 -0.49
C LEU A 188 11.00 23.92 0.12
N GLU A 189 11.32 23.56 1.36
CA GLU A 189 12.48 24.10 2.08
C GLU A 189 13.77 23.26 1.87
N LYS A 190 13.64 21.94 1.77
CA LYS A 190 14.79 21.01 1.83
C LYS A 190 14.99 20.20 0.56
N PHE A 191 13.93 19.93 -0.20
CA PHE A 191 14.02 19.14 -1.42
C PHE A 191 14.22 20.02 -2.66
N VAL A 192 13.51 21.15 -2.74
CA VAL A 192 13.72 22.19 -3.77
C VAL A 192 14.79 23.16 -3.26
N LYS A 193 15.93 23.25 -3.97
CA LYS A 193 17.05 24.14 -3.61
C LYS A 193 17.04 25.42 -4.45
N SER A 194 17.84 26.41 -4.04
CA SER A 194 18.05 27.61 -4.86
C SER A 194 18.59 27.22 -6.25
N GLY A 195 17.96 27.74 -7.30
CA GLY A 195 18.27 27.41 -8.71
C GLY A 195 17.53 26.20 -9.27
N ASP A 196 16.82 25.42 -8.44
CA ASP A 196 16.01 24.30 -8.93
C ASP A 196 14.69 24.78 -9.56
N SER A 197 14.18 24.02 -10.54
CA SER A 197 12.80 24.18 -11.00
C SER A 197 11.80 23.77 -9.92
N TRP A 198 10.69 24.51 -9.83
CA TRP A 198 9.54 24.16 -8.99
C TRP A 198 8.87 22.85 -9.39
N SER A 199 9.12 22.33 -10.60
CA SER A 199 8.68 20.98 -10.99
C SER A 199 9.14 19.90 -10.00
N LYS A 200 10.28 20.11 -9.32
CA LYS A 200 10.77 19.24 -8.24
C LYS A 200 9.79 19.15 -7.06
N ALA A 201 9.07 20.23 -6.72
CA ALA A 201 8.08 20.18 -5.65
C ALA A 201 6.96 19.17 -5.97
N ARG A 202 6.43 19.22 -7.20
CA ARG A 202 5.42 18.26 -7.68
C ARG A 202 5.98 16.84 -7.70
N ARG A 203 7.17 16.63 -8.27
CA ARG A 203 7.82 15.31 -8.29
C ARG A 203 7.98 14.75 -6.87
N GLY A 204 8.49 15.55 -5.94
CA GLY A 204 8.66 15.14 -4.55
C GLY A 204 7.34 14.79 -3.89
N TYR A 205 6.29 15.58 -4.12
CA TYR A 205 4.95 15.28 -3.61
C TYR A 205 4.39 13.97 -4.20
N GLU A 206 4.46 13.77 -5.52
CA GLU A 206 3.99 12.56 -6.21
C GLU A 206 4.72 11.29 -5.74
N LEU A 207 6.02 11.37 -5.44
CA LEU A 207 6.78 10.26 -4.83
C LEU A 207 6.20 9.88 -3.46
N THR A 208 5.90 10.87 -2.63
CA THR A 208 5.29 10.62 -1.31
C THR A 208 3.84 10.12 -1.43
N LEU A 209 3.08 10.59 -2.42
CA LEU A 209 1.73 10.11 -2.72
C LEU A 209 1.73 8.65 -3.19
N SER A 210 2.68 8.29 -4.05
CA SER A 210 2.89 6.92 -4.50
C SER A 210 3.31 6.00 -3.34
N LEU A 211 4.16 6.47 -2.42
CA LEU A 211 4.55 5.69 -1.25
C LEU A 211 3.38 5.47 -0.27
N GLN A 212 2.56 6.50 -0.03
CA GLN A 212 1.31 6.37 0.73
C GLN A 212 0.40 5.32 0.08
N MET A 213 0.17 5.40 -1.24
CA MET A 213 -0.71 4.46 -1.94
C MET A 213 -0.18 3.03 -1.92
N ARG A 214 1.14 2.80 -2.02
CA ARG A 214 1.74 1.47 -1.84
C ARG A 214 1.46 0.89 -0.46
N SER A 215 1.60 1.71 0.58
CA SER A 215 1.32 1.30 1.98
C SER A 215 -0.16 0.98 2.19
N VAL A 216 -1.05 1.78 1.60
CA VAL A 216 -2.50 1.55 1.61
C VAL A 216 -2.85 0.25 0.88
N SER A 217 -2.29 0.02 -0.31
CA SER A 217 -2.55 -1.19 -1.09
C SER A 217 -2.09 -2.45 -0.37
N MET A 218 -0.93 -2.39 0.29
CA MET A 218 -0.43 -3.48 1.12
C MET A 218 -1.43 -3.82 2.23
N MET A 219 -1.92 -2.83 2.97
CA MET A 219 -2.84 -3.04 4.10
C MET A 219 -4.26 -3.40 3.67
N ALA A 220 -4.73 -2.92 2.52
CA ALA A 220 -6.06 -3.28 2.01
C ALA A 220 -6.21 -4.79 1.75
N ASN A 221 -5.14 -5.49 1.38
CA ASN A 221 -5.14 -6.94 1.12
C ASN A 221 -5.30 -7.79 2.38
N TRP A 222 -5.10 -7.22 3.58
CA TRP A 222 -5.30 -7.92 4.85
C TRP A 222 -6.78 -8.16 5.15
N ILE A 223 -7.67 -7.34 4.59
CA ILE A 223 -9.11 -7.43 4.79
C ILE A 223 -9.64 -8.62 3.99
N GLY A 224 -10.33 -9.55 4.66
CA GLY A 224 -10.70 -10.83 4.05
C GLY A 224 -9.49 -11.74 3.80
N GLY A 225 -8.33 -11.45 4.39
CA GLY A 225 -7.08 -12.22 4.34
C GLY A 225 -7.19 -13.61 4.94
N ALA A 226 -6.49 -14.59 4.34
CA ALA A 226 -6.24 -15.87 4.98
C ALA A 226 -4.83 -16.36 4.63
N HIS A 227 -4.04 -16.70 5.63
CA HIS A 227 -2.71 -17.26 5.43
C HIS A 227 -2.81 -18.66 4.84
N VAL A 228 -1.95 -18.93 3.85
CA VAL A 228 -1.80 -20.23 3.20
C VAL A 228 -0.51 -20.86 3.68
N ASN A 229 -0.60 -22.05 4.26
CA ASN A 229 0.54 -22.83 4.75
C ASN A 229 0.68 -24.10 3.90
N ARG A 230 1.91 -24.47 3.56
CA ARG A 230 2.22 -25.65 2.73
C ARG A 230 2.54 -26.91 3.55
N ASP A 231 2.28 -26.84 4.84
CA ASP A 231 2.42 -27.91 5.82
C ASP A 231 1.50 -29.09 5.45
N ARG A 232 1.97 -30.32 5.65
CA ARG A 232 1.23 -31.56 5.41
C ARG A 232 0.71 -32.15 6.72
N LYS A 233 -0.34 -32.98 6.60
CA LYS A 233 -0.87 -33.73 7.73
C LYS A 233 0.23 -34.64 8.30
N GLY A 234 0.54 -34.46 9.59
CA GLY A 234 1.56 -35.25 10.30
C GLY A 234 2.92 -34.56 10.40
N ASP A 235 3.11 -33.38 9.78
CA ASP A 235 4.34 -32.61 9.97
C ASP A 235 4.47 -32.15 11.42
N LYS A 236 5.71 -32.20 11.93
CA LYS A 236 6.01 -31.75 13.29
C LYS A 236 5.74 -30.24 13.37
N ASN A 237 4.92 -29.83 14.33
CA ASN A 237 4.45 -28.43 14.48
C ASN A 237 3.64 -27.91 13.28
N GLY A 238 3.03 -28.81 12.49
CA GLY A 238 2.25 -28.43 11.32
C GLY A 238 1.07 -27.51 11.65
N ARG A 239 0.90 -26.46 10.83
CA ARG A 239 -0.20 -25.50 10.89
C ARG A 239 -1.36 -25.97 10.02
N ALA A 240 -2.55 -25.40 10.27
CA ALA A 240 -3.65 -25.53 9.34
C ALA A 240 -3.25 -24.97 7.95
N PRO A 241 -3.57 -25.65 6.83
CA PRO A 241 -3.25 -25.16 5.49
C PRO A 241 -3.86 -23.78 5.17
N ILE A 242 -4.97 -23.45 5.84
CA ILE A 242 -5.64 -22.15 5.75
C ILE A 242 -5.89 -21.68 7.17
N SER A 243 -5.46 -20.46 7.48
CA SER A 243 -5.81 -19.77 8.73
C SER A 243 -6.21 -18.33 8.43
N VAL A 244 -7.42 -17.94 8.82
CA VAL A 244 -7.90 -16.56 8.59
C VAL A 244 -6.98 -15.57 9.32
N VAL A 245 -6.70 -14.43 8.69
CA VAL A 245 -5.94 -13.36 9.32
C VAL A 245 -6.65 -12.93 10.60
N PRO A 246 -5.95 -12.78 11.75
CA PRO A 246 -6.60 -12.43 13.01
C PRO A 246 -7.49 -11.19 12.90
N THR A 247 -8.69 -11.25 13.49
CA THR A 247 -9.70 -10.18 13.38
C THR A 247 -9.18 -8.81 13.79
N ASN A 248 -8.37 -8.74 14.86
CA ASN A 248 -7.76 -7.48 15.28
C ASN A 248 -6.77 -6.93 14.24
N SER A 249 -5.96 -7.79 13.62
CA SER A 249 -5.06 -7.38 12.53
C SER A 249 -5.82 -6.85 11.32
N GLN A 250 -6.96 -7.47 10.95
CA GLN A 250 -7.80 -6.95 9.86
C GLN A 250 -8.41 -5.60 10.22
N LYS A 251 -8.89 -5.41 11.47
CA LYS A 251 -9.45 -4.13 11.94
C LYS A 251 -8.39 -3.03 12.00
N ASP A 252 -7.18 -3.34 12.45
CA ASP A 252 -6.07 -2.38 12.50
C ASP A 252 -5.60 -1.99 11.09
N ALA A 253 -5.54 -2.94 10.16
CA ALA A 253 -5.26 -2.68 8.75
C ALA A 253 -6.35 -1.82 8.10
N LEU A 254 -7.63 -2.12 8.34
CA LEU A 254 -8.76 -1.33 7.84
C LEU A 254 -8.72 0.09 8.38
N LYS A 255 -8.47 0.26 9.68
CA LYS A 255 -8.29 1.57 10.30
C LYS A 255 -7.15 2.33 9.62
N PHE A 256 -5.98 1.72 9.47
CA PHE A 256 -4.85 2.35 8.79
C PHE A 256 -5.23 2.82 7.38
N VAL A 257 -5.86 1.96 6.58
CA VAL A 257 -6.30 2.29 5.21
C VAL A 257 -7.25 3.48 5.21
N ILE A 258 -8.27 3.45 6.06
CA ILE A 258 -9.26 4.51 6.22
C ILE A 258 -8.59 5.84 6.57
N GLU A 259 -7.81 5.87 7.65
CA GLU A 259 -7.23 7.10 8.20
C GLU A 259 -6.22 7.73 7.24
N SER A 260 -5.58 6.90 6.42
CA SER A 260 -4.54 7.29 5.47
C SER A 260 -5.08 7.69 4.11
N THR A 261 -6.39 7.60 3.83
CA THR A 261 -6.94 7.89 2.49
C THR A 261 -8.23 8.69 2.50
N PHE A 262 -9.13 8.42 3.44
CA PHE A 262 -10.46 9.03 3.42
C PHE A 262 -10.49 10.42 4.05
N ARG A 263 -9.47 10.77 4.85
CA ARG A 263 -9.39 12.07 5.53
C ARG A 263 -8.59 13.07 4.72
N ASP A 264 -9.12 14.28 4.53
CA ASP A 264 -8.44 15.37 3.80
C ASP A 264 -7.01 15.62 4.31
N LYS A 265 -6.82 15.57 5.63
CA LYS A 265 -5.53 15.79 6.28
C LYS A 265 -4.46 14.77 5.87
N ALA A 266 -4.85 13.57 5.39
CA ALA A 266 -3.91 12.54 4.97
C ALA A 266 -3.06 12.97 3.77
N TYR A 267 -3.53 13.94 2.99
CA TYR A 267 -2.84 14.42 1.79
C TYR A 267 -1.85 15.57 2.06
N GLY A 268 -1.91 16.20 3.24
CA GLY A 268 -0.99 17.28 3.61
C GLY A 268 -0.99 18.47 2.64
N LEU A 269 -2.11 18.71 1.96
CA LEU A 269 -2.23 19.77 0.96
C LEU A 269 -2.31 21.14 1.64
N SER A 270 -1.55 22.10 1.12
CA SER A 270 -1.61 23.50 1.52
C SER A 270 -1.64 24.39 0.29
N THR A 271 -2.20 25.60 0.41
CA THR A 271 -2.17 26.60 -0.66
C THR A 271 -0.75 26.86 -1.14
N GLU A 272 0.20 26.93 -0.22
CA GLU A 272 1.60 27.20 -0.54
C GLU A 272 2.25 26.06 -1.33
N LEU A 273 2.00 24.81 -0.94
CA LEU A 273 2.49 23.65 -1.70
C LEU A 273 1.89 23.63 -3.11
N LEU A 274 0.56 23.78 -3.22
CA LEU A 274 -0.14 23.69 -4.50
C LEU A 274 0.28 24.78 -5.50
N ARG A 275 0.57 26.00 -5.03
CA ARG A 275 1.10 27.09 -5.88
C ARG A 275 2.44 26.76 -6.53
N HIS A 276 3.19 25.83 -5.96
CA HIS A 276 4.53 25.44 -6.44
C HIS A 276 4.55 24.07 -7.15
N MET A 277 3.41 23.38 -7.30
CA MET A 277 3.33 22.07 -7.95
C MET A 277 3.18 22.14 -9.48
N THR A 278 4.08 22.86 -10.14
CA THR A 278 4.13 22.93 -11.62
C THR A 278 4.83 21.70 -12.24
N VAL A 279 4.95 21.68 -13.57
CA VAL A 279 5.77 20.73 -14.35
C VAL A 279 6.72 21.50 -15.26
N ASP A 280 7.84 20.87 -15.60
CA ASP A 280 8.63 21.28 -16.76
C ASP A 280 8.09 20.59 -18.02
N LYS A 281 8.16 21.25 -19.17
CA LYS A 281 7.65 20.75 -20.46
C LYS A 281 8.78 20.53 -21.46
N TRP A 282 9.78 19.76 -21.06
CA TRP A 282 10.92 19.39 -21.93
C TRP A 282 10.45 18.45 -23.04
N LEU A 283 10.61 18.85 -24.31
CA LEU A 283 10.18 18.06 -25.47
C LEU A 283 11.00 16.77 -25.63
N ASP A 284 12.25 16.82 -25.21
CA ASP A 284 13.27 15.77 -25.19
C ASP A 284 13.42 15.13 -23.81
N GLY A 285 12.61 15.54 -22.83
CA GLY A 285 12.67 15.04 -21.46
C GLY A 285 12.01 13.67 -21.28
N GLU A 286 11.99 13.22 -20.02
CA GLU A 286 11.34 11.98 -19.61
C GLU A 286 9.83 12.03 -19.96
N GLY A 287 9.39 11.17 -20.88
CA GLY A 287 8.03 11.16 -21.44
C GLY A 287 7.86 11.85 -22.81
N GLY A 288 8.89 12.54 -23.29
CA GLY A 288 9.00 13.10 -24.65
C GLY A 288 7.93 14.14 -25.01
N PHE A 289 7.81 14.39 -26.32
CA PHE A 289 6.91 15.39 -26.89
C PHE A 289 5.46 15.25 -26.38
N ALA A 290 4.93 14.02 -26.31
CA ALA A 290 3.57 13.77 -25.86
C ALA A 290 3.34 14.21 -24.41
N HIS A 291 4.29 13.93 -23.51
CA HIS A 291 4.21 14.38 -22.11
C HIS A 291 4.30 15.90 -22.01
N ALA A 292 5.24 16.54 -22.73
CA ALA A 292 5.40 17.98 -22.71
C ALA A 292 4.12 18.71 -23.19
N MET A 293 3.47 18.20 -24.24
CA MET A 293 2.25 18.77 -24.79
C MET A 293 1.03 18.54 -23.90
N SER A 294 0.89 17.36 -23.29
CA SER A 294 -0.28 16.99 -22.49
C SER A 294 -0.20 17.36 -21.01
N SER A 295 1.00 17.59 -20.47
CA SER A 295 1.16 17.88 -19.04
C SER A 295 0.57 19.22 -18.66
N GLN A 296 -0.40 19.20 -17.74
CA GLN A 296 -1.00 20.40 -17.16
C GLN A 296 -0.12 20.95 -16.02
N PRO A 297 0.36 22.22 -16.10
CA PRO A 297 1.12 22.84 -15.01
C PRO A 297 0.31 22.98 -13.72
N ALA A 298 -0.99 23.26 -13.81
CA ALA A 298 -1.87 23.25 -12.65
C ALA A 298 -2.16 21.81 -12.20
N TRP A 299 -1.62 21.41 -11.04
CA TRP A 299 -1.84 20.05 -10.53
C TRP A 299 -3.32 19.78 -10.23
N PRO A 300 -3.95 18.77 -10.86
CA PRO A 300 -5.39 18.54 -10.74
C PRO A 300 -5.73 17.85 -9.42
N VAL A 301 -5.91 18.65 -8.36
CA VAL A 301 -6.12 18.18 -6.99
C VAL A 301 -7.24 17.14 -6.91
N HIS A 302 -8.43 17.46 -7.43
CA HIS A 302 -9.60 16.60 -7.29
C HIS A 302 -9.40 15.25 -7.95
N ASP A 303 -8.93 15.23 -9.20
CA ASP A 303 -8.74 13.99 -9.98
C ASP A 303 -7.67 13.09 -9.35
N ARG A 304 -6.59 13.70 -8.84
CA ARG A 304 -5.50 12.96 -8.21
C ARG A 304 -5.96 12.34 -6.90
N ILE A 305 -6.65 13.10 -6.05
CA ILE A 305 -7.10 12.60 -4.76
C ILE A 305 -8.22 11.56 -4.92
N ILE A 306 -9.22 11.80 -5.77
CA ILE A 306 -10.29 10.81 -5.97
C ILE A 306 -9.75 9.54 -6.61
N GLY A 307 -8.73 9.61 -7.47
CA GLY A 307 -8.07 8.42 -8.01
C GLY A 307 -7.53 7.49 -6.93
N LEU A 308 -6.91 8.03 -5.87
CA LEU A 308 -6.43 7.24 -4.72
C LEU A 308 -7.58 6.70 -3.87
N GLN A 309 -8.58 7.54 -3.59
CA GLN A 309 -9.76 7.17 -2.80
C GLN A 309 -10.59 6.07 -3.48
N ALA A 310 -10.85 6.22 -4.77
CA ALA A 310 -11.54 5.23 -5.59
C ALA A 310 -10.74 3.92 -5.69
N SER A 311 -9.42 3.99 -5.90
CA SER A 311 -8.56 2.79 -5.89
C SER A 311 -8.63 2.06 -4.54
N THR A 312 -8.69 2.80 -3.44
CA THR A 312 -8.84 2.24 -2.09
C THR A 312 -10.19 1.55 -1.93
N LEU A 313 -11.29 2.20 -2.34
CA LEU A 313 -12.61 1.58 -2.33
C LEU A 313 -12.69 0.35 -3.25
N THR A 314 -11.98 0.34 -4.39
CA THR A 314 -11.87 -0.87 -5.23
C THR A 314 -11.23 -2.02 -4.47
N MET A 315 -10.14 -1.80 -3.73
CA MET A 315 -9.51 -2.88 -2.99
C MET A 315 -10.39 -3.41 -1.83
N LEU A 316 -11.14 -2.53 -1.17
CA LEU A 316 -11.97 -2.90 -0.02
C LEU A 316 -13.35 -3.47 -0.40
N MET A 317 -13.95 -2.99 -1.50
CA MET A 317 -15.33 -3.29 -1.88
C MET A 317 -15.47 -4.12 -3.16
N ASN A 318 -14.37 -4.56 -3.78
CA ASN A 318 -14.52 -5.47 -4.92
C ASN A 318 -15.18 -6.80 -4.49
N PRO A 319 -15.93 -7.46 -5.38
CA PRO A 319 -16.64 -8.70 -5.06
C PRO A 319 -15.75 -9.82 -4.50
N THR A 320 -14.47 -9.90 -4.89
CA THR A 320 -13.54 -10.92 -4.38
C THR A 320 -13.21 -10.68 -2.91
N THR A 321 -12.88 -9.45 -2.51
CA THR A 321 -12.63 -9.07 -1.11
C THR A 321 -13.88 -9.29 -0.26
N LEU A 322 -15.03 -8.79 -0.70
CA LEU A 322 -16.30 -8.95 0.03
C LEU A 322 -16.70 -10.41 0.20
N ARG A 323 -16.55 -11.23 -0.86
CA ARG A 323 -16.78 -12.68 -0.79
C ARG A 323 -15.83 -13.34 0.21
N ARG A 324 -14.54 -13.01 0.16
CA ARG A 324 -13.55 -13.61 1.08
C ARG A 324 -13.84 -13.25 2.54
N THR A 325 -14.20 -12.00 2.83
CA THR A 325 -14.63 -11.60 4.17
C THR A 325 -15.81 -12.45 4.64
N TYR A 326 -16.82 -12.61 3.79
CA TYR A 326 -18.00 -13.43 4.11
C TYR A 326 -17.66 -14.93 4.26
N ASP A 327 -16.90 -15.52 3.34
CA ASP A 327 -16.49 -16.93 3.41
C ASP A 327 -15.61 -17.22 4.64
N ASN A 328 -14.83 -16.24 5.11
CA ASN A 328 -13.99 -16.39 6.29
C ASN A 328 -14.81 -16.50 7.59
N GLU A 329 -16.06 -16.03 7.61
CA GLU A 329 -16.98 -16.25 8.73
C GLU A 329 -17.24 -17.76 8.95
N PHE A 330 -17.21 -18.58 7.88
CA PHE A 330 -17.31 -20.05 8.00
C PHE A 330 -16.01 -20.73 8.45
N ARG A 331 -14.87 -20.04 8.35
CA ARG A 331 -13.55 -20.56 8.73
C ARG A 331 -13.16 -20.22 10.15
N ILE A 332 -13.97 -19.40 10.83
CA ILE A 332 -13.79 -19.00 12.23
C ILE A 332 -14.92 -19.64 13.05
N PRO A 333 -14.64 -20.31 14.17
CA PRO A 333 -15.68 -20.79 15.08
C PRO A 333 -16.63 -19.66 15.52
N ALA A 334 -17.94 -19.94 15.61
CA ALA A 334 -18.97 -18.93 15.84
C ALA A 334 -18.84 -18.18 17.19
N ASP A 335 -18.11 -18.74 18.15
CA ASP A 335 -17.82 -18.15 19.46
C ASP A 335 -16.57 -17.25 19.45
N GLN A 336 -15.85 -17.19 18.33
CA GLN A 336 -14.66 -16.37 18.16
C GLN A 336 -14.97 -15.07 17.38
N PRO A 337 -14.27 -13.97 17.68
CA PRO A 337 -14.47 -12.72 16.96
C PRO A 337 -14.03 -12.86 15.50
N ALA A 338 -14.93 -12.54 14.57
CA ALA A 338 -14.66 -12.42 13.14
C ALA A 338 -14.88 -10.97 12.66
N LEU A 339 -14.16 -10.54 11.62
CA LEU A 339 -14.56 -9.35 10.85
C LEU A 339 -15.66 -9.79 9.89
N THR A 340 -16.90 -9.39 10.14
CA THR A 340 -18.02 -9.77 9.29
C THR A 340 -18.18 -8.84 8.09
N LEU A 341 -18.89 -9.29 7.06
CA LEU A 341 -19.22 -8.44 5.92
C LEU A 341 -20.01 -7.16 6.32
N PRO A 342 -21.03 -7.22 7.21
CA PRO A 342 -21.65 -6.01 7.77
C PRO A 342 -20.67 -5.09 8.52
N ASP A 343 -19.73 -5.62 9.31
CA ASP A 343 -18.75 -4.80 10.02
C ASP A 343 -17.89 -3.96 9.05
N LEU A 344 -17.46 -4.57 7.94
CA LEU A 344 -16.66 -3.90 6.92
C LEU A 344 -17.45 -2.77 6.25
N LEU A 345 -18.66 -3.06 5.76
CA LEU A 345 -19.51 -2.07 5.08
C LEU A 345 -19.86 -0.92 6.02
N LYS A 346 -20.26 -1.23 7.25
CA LYS A 346 -20.58 -0.23 8.27
C LYS A 346 -19.38 0.63 8.64
N ALA A 347 -18.17 0.06 8.75
CA ALA A 347 -16.96 0.83 9.02
C ALA A 347 -16.65 1.84 7.90
N LEU A 348 -16.82 1.44 6.63
CA LEU A 348 -16.68 2.34 5.48
C LEU A 348 -17.75 3.44 5.50
N SER A 349 -19.02 3.08 5.65
CA SER A 349 -20.14 4.02 5.75
C SER A 349 -20.00 4.99 6.93
N THR A 350 -19.47 4.54 8.06
CA THR A 350 -19.27 5.39 9.24
C THR A 350 -18.21 6.46 8.97
N GLU A 351 -17.04 6.08 8.45
CA GLU A 351 -16.00 7.07 8.16
C GLU A 351 -16.41 8.01 7.03
N ILE A 352 -16.86 7.49 5.88
CA ILE A 352 -17.12 8.27 4.64
C ILE A 352 -18.23 9.31 4.85
N TRP A 353 -19.15 9.04 5.77
CA TRP A 353 -20.29 9.90 6.07
C TRP A 353 -20.21 10.56 7.45
N SER A 354 -19.04 10.57 8.09
CA SER A 354 -18.85 11.12 9.45
C SER A 354 -19.22 12.60 9.58
N GLU A 355 -19.26 13.36 8.49
CA GLU A 355 -19.75 14.74 8.49
C GLU A 355 -21.25 14.85 8.80
N LEU A 356 -22.05 13.83 8.47
CA LEU A 356 -23.50 13.85 8.70
C LEU A 356 -23.85 13.90 10.19
N ASP A 357 -22.95 13.42 11.05
CA ASP A 357 -23.11 13.41 12.50
C ASP A 357 -22.62 14.72 13.15
N GLN A 358 -22.07 15.65 12.36
CA GLN A 358 -21.59 16.95 12.84
C GLN A 358 -22.70 18.00 12.86
N LYS A 359 -22.68 18.86 13.87
CA LYS A 359 -23.51 20.06 13.87
C LYS A 359 -22.97 21.04 12.81
N PRO A 360 -23.85 21.69 12.03
CA PRO A 360 -23.42 22.64 11.02
C PRO A 360 -22.68 23.79 11.72
N LYS A 361 -21.39 23.93 11.44
CA LYS A 361 -20.58 25.01 12.02
C LYS A 361 -21.12 26.36 11.53
N GLN A 362 -21.27 27.32 12.44
CA GLN A 362 -21.53 28.71 12.04
C GLN A 362 -20.38 29.19 11.13
N GLY A 363 -20.71 29.86 10.02
CA GLY A 363 -19.72 30.39 9.07
C GLY A 363 -19.24 29.42 7.98
N ALA A 364 -19.99 28.34 7.68
CA ALA A 364 -19.75 27.56 6.47
C ALA A 364 -19.94 28.44 5.23
N THR A 365 -18.96 28.41 4.31
CA THR A 365 -18.99 29.18 3.06
C THR A 365 -18.62 28.27 1.90
N ALA A 366 -18.81 28.73 0.66
CA ALA A 366 -18.35 27.99 -0.52
C ALA A 366 -16.83 27.66 -0.50
N ARG A 367 -16.03 28.47 0.21
CA ARG A 367 -14.57 28.29 0.35
C ARG A 367 -14.16 27.57 1.65
N LYS A 368 -15.10 27.38 2.58
CA LYS A 368 -14.96 26.62 3.82
C LYS A 368 -16.23 25.80 4.01
N PRO A 369 -16.49 24.82 3.13
CA PRO A 369 -17.75 24.07 3.14
C PRO A 369 -17.80 23.12 4.33
N LEU A 370 -19.01 22.73 4.73
CA LEU A 370 -19.22 21.76 5.82
C LEU A 370 -18.68 20.38 5.42
N VAL A 371 -19.02 19.92 4.22
CA VAL A 371 -18.44 18.72 3.61
C VAL A 371 -17.45 19.18 2.55
N SER A 372 -16.18 18.80 2.67
CA SER A 372 -15.15 19.25 1.73
C SER A 372 -15.36 18.69 0.32
N SER A 373 -14.74 19.31 -0.68
CA SER A 373 -14.83 18.80 -2.07
C SER A 373 -14.25 17.40 -2.23
N LEU A 374 -13.18 17.06 -1.51
CA LEU A 374 -12.58 15.72 -1.53
C LEU A 374 -13.54 14.69 -0.91
N ARG A 375 -14.20 15.07 0.19
CA ARG A 375 -15.17 14.23 0.89
C ARG A 375 -16.44 14.01 0.08
N ARG A 376 -16.93 15.02 -0.63
CA ARG A 376 -18.06 14.87 -1.56
C ARG A 376 -17.75 13.90 -2.69
N ASN A 377 -16.55 13.96 -3.27
CA ASN A 377 -16.13 13.01 -4.30
C ASN A 377 -16.07 11.58 -3.76
N LEU A 378 -15.48 11.38 -2.57
CA LEU A 378 -15.44 10.07 -1.90
C LEU A 378 -16.84 9.51 -1.59
N GLN A 379 -17.75 10.35 -1.10
CA GLN A 379 -19.14 9.97 -0.83
C GLN A 379 -19.88 9.57 -2.11
N GLN A 380 -19.68 10.30 -3.20
CA GLN A 380 -20.26 9.94 -4.50
C GLN A 380 -19.74 8.59 -4.99
N GLU A 381 -18.41 8.42 -4.98
CA GLU A 381 -17.76 7.17 -5.38
C GLU A 381 -18.26 5.97 -4.56
N HIS A 382 -18.49 6.17 -3.26
CA HIS A 382 -19.05 5.14 -2.39
C HIS A 382 -20.49 4.78 -2.77
N ILE A 383 -21.35 5.77 -3.06
CA ILE A 383 -22.72 5.51 -3.54
C ILE A 383 -22.72 4.77 -4.87
N ASP A 384 -21.89 5.18 -5.83
CA ASP A 384 -21.85 4.54 -7.15
C ASP A 384 -21.44 3.06 -7.05
N ARG A 385 -20.54 2.72 -6.11
CA ARG A 385 -20.15 1.34 -5.82
C ARG A 385 -21.26 0.55 -5.14
N LEU A 386 -21.92 1.11 -4.13
CA LEU A 386 -23.04 0.45 -3.46
C LEU A 386 -24.20 0.20 -4.44
N ILE A 387 -24.50 1.16 -5.32
CA ILE A 387 -25.47 0.99 -6.41
C ILE A 387 -25.04 -0.18 -7.28
N THR A 388 -23.79 -0.17 -7.77
CA THR A 388 -23.26 -1.24 -8.62
C THR A 388 -23.36 -2.62 -7.94
N LEU A 389 -23.01 -2.73 -6.67
CA LEU A 389 -23.08 -3.96 -5.89
C LEU A 389 -24.52 -4.42 -5.60
N SER A 390 -25.48 -3.49 -5.52
CA SER A 390 -26.88 -3.81 -5.25
C SER A 390 -27.65 -4.31 -6.49
N LEU A 391 -27.11 -4.12 -7.69
CA LEU A 391 -27.79 -4.47 -8.94
C LEU A 391 -27.68 -5.97 -9.26
N PRO A 392 -28.77 -6.61 -9.73
CA PRO A 392 -28.72 -7.99 -10.21
C PRO A 392 -27.71 -8.16 -11.35
N GLY A 393 -26.98 -9.28 -11.38
CA GLY A 393 -26.07 -9.64 -12.47
C GLY A 393 -24.68 -9.00 -12.43
N ASN A 394 -24.41 -8.06 -11.51
CA ASN A 394 -23.12 -7.39 -11.39
C ASN A 394 -22.05 -8.17 -10.60
N GLY A 395 -22.32 -9.42 -10.25
CA GLY A 395 -21.34 -10.28 -9.60
C GLY A 395 -21.60 -11.76 -9.83
N SER A 396 -20.58 -12.55 -9.53
CA SER A 396 -20.57 -14.00 -9.73
C SER A 396 -20.52 -14.74 -8.40
N GLY A 397 -21.13 -15.93 -8.36
CA GLY A 397 -21.11 -16.84 -7.22
C GLY A 397 -22.21 -16.59 -6.17
N ALA A 398 -22.40 -17.58 -5.30
CA ALA A 398 -23.51 -17.61 -4.34
C ALA A 398 -23.42 -16.52 -3.26
N ALA A 399 -22.21 -16.12 -2.86
CA ALA A 399 -21.99 -15.06 -1.88
C ALA A 399 -22.51 -13.68 -2.36
N TYR A 400 -22.64 -13.47 -3.67
CA TYR A 400 -23.03 -12.18 -4.22
C TYR A 400 -24.44 -11.76 -3.80
N LYS A 401 -25.35 -12.71 -3.55
CA LYS A 401 -26.70 -12.40 -3.05
C LYS A 401 -26.65 -11.67 -1.69
N ALA A 402 -25.81 -12.15 -0.78
CA ALA A 402 -25.63 -11.52 0.53
C ALA A 402 -24.99 -10.13 0.38
N ILE A 403 -23.97 -10.00 -0.47
CA ILE A 403 -23.30 -8.73 -0.78
C ILE A 403 -24.30 -7.70 -1.34
N ALA A 404 -25.14 -8.09 -2.30
CA ALA A 404 -26.13 -7.21 -2.92
C ALA A 404 -27.20 -6.75 -1.93
N LEU A 405 -27.68 -7.67 -1.07
CA LEU A 405 -28.66 -7.33 -0.02
C LEU A 405 -28.08 -6.33 0.99
N LEU A 406 -26.84 -6.56 1.45
CA LEU A 406 -26.18 -5.66 2.39
C LEU A 406 -25.83 -4.31 1.76
N ALA A 407 -25.36 -4.28 0.50
CA ALA A 407 -25.13 -3.04 -0.23
C ALA A 407 -26.41 -2.21 -0.38
N ARG A 408 -27.55 -2.87 -0.66
CA ARG A 408 -28.87 -2.21 -0.69
C ARG A 408 -29.26 -1.68 0.69
N GLN A 409 -29.03 -2.44 1.76
CA GLN A 409 -29.31 -1.99 3.12
C GLN A 409 -28.50 -0.73 3.48
N GLU A 410 -27.21 -0.69 3.14
CA GLU A 410 -26.36 0.50 3.33
C GLU A 410 -26.90 1.72 2.57
N LEU A 411 -27.38 1.56 1.33
CA LEU A 411 -28.04 2.65 0.59
C LEU A 411 -29.27 3.19 1.32
N VAL A 412 -30.09 2.31 1.90
CA VAL A 412 -31.28 2.72 2.68
C VAL A 412 -30.87 3.52 3.91
N GLU A 413 -29.87 3.05 4.65
CA GLU A 413 -29.37 3.71 5.85
C GLU A 413 -28.74 5.07 5.56
N ILE A 414 -27.89 5.14 4.52
CA ILE A 414 -27.27 6.38 4.07
C ILE A 414 -28.33 7.39 3.63
N ARG A 415 -29.34 6.98 2.84
CA ARG A 415 -30.45 7.87 2.45
C ARG A 415 -31.15 8.45 3.67
N GLY A 416 -31.42 7.63 4.68
CA GLY A 416 -32.04 8.08 5.93
C GLY A 416 -31.19 9.12 6.68
N ARG A 417 -29.88 8.86 6.81
CA ARG A 417 -28.93 9.79 7.42
C ARG A 417 -28.82 11.11 6.65
N VAL A 418 -28.69 11.04 5.33
CA VAL A 418 -28.64 12.23 4.44
C VAL A 418 -29.91 13.07 4.57
N ALA A 419 -31.08 12.45 4.52
CA ALA A 419 -32.36 13.15 4.65
C ALA A 419 -32.51 13.84 6.01
N LYS A 420 -32.09 13.16 7.09
CA LYS A 420 -32.06 13.73 8.44
C LYS A 420 -31.13 14.94 8.50
N SER A 421 -29.87 14.80 8.09
CA SER A 421 -28.89 15.90 8.12
C SER A 421 -29.31 17.07 7.23
N ALA A 422 -29.87 16.81 6.04
CA ALA A 422 -30.38 17.87 5.17
C ALA A 422 -31.50 18.69 5.84
N LYS A 423 -32.41 18.03 6.56
CA LYS A 423 -33.46 18.68 7.36
C LYS A 423 -32.88 19.46 8.54
N ASP A 424 -32.00 18.83 9.33
CA ASP A 424 -31.41 19.43 10.54
C ASP A 424 -30.54 20.65 10.21
N TRP A 425 -29.86 20.63 9.07
CA TRP A 425 -28.98 21.69 8.64
C TRP A 425 -29.72 22.84 7.93
N GLY A 426 -30.77 22.53 7.18
CA GLY A 426 -31.61 23.52 6.47
C GLY A 426 -30.79 24.52 5.64
N GLY A 427 -31.10 25.81 5.77
CA GLY A 427 -30.39 26.88 5.06
C GLY A 427 -28.98 27.20 5.57
N LYS A 428 -28.51 26.56 6.66
CA LYS A 428 -27.25 26.91 7.34
C LYS A 428 -26.00 26.29 6.68
N VAL A 429 -26.19 25.40 5.71
CA VAL A 429 -25.10 24.79 4.94
C VAL A 429 -24.72 25.59 3.72
N ASP A 430 -23.45 25.47 3.34
CA ASP A 430 -22.93 26.07 2.11
C ASP A 430 -23.60 25.48 0.85
N PRO A 431 -23.61 26.22 -0.28
CA PRO A 431 -24.29 25.79 -1.50
C PRO A 431 -23.81 24.44 -2.05
N TYR A 432 -22.51 24.11 -1.92
CA TYR A 432 -21.98 22.86 -2.45
C TYR A 432 -22.41 21.66 -1.62
N THR A 433 -22.35 21.76 -0.30
CA THR A 433 -22.86 20.70 0.59
C THR A 433 -24.35 20.47 0.36
N ARG A 434 -25.15 21.55 0.24
CA ARG A 434 -26.60 21.45 -0.01
C ARG A 434 -26.90 20.74 -1.32
N ALA A 435 -26.28 21.18 -2.43
CA ALA A 435 -26.50 20.59 -3.74
C ALA A 435 -26.08 19.10 -3.79
N HIS A 436 -24.97 18.77 -3.14
CA HIS A 436 -24.47 17.41 -3.06
C HIS A 436 -25.42 16.47 -2.31
N LEU A 437 -25.86 16.84 -1.10
CA LEU A 437 -26.79 16.01 -0.34
C LEU A 437 -28.13 15.83 -1.05
N GLY A 438 -28.67 16.90 -1.67
CA GLY A 438 -29.90 16.82 -2.45
C GLY A 438 -29.77 15.84 -3.63
N ARG A 439 -28.69 15.95 -4.42
CA ARG A 439 -28.43 15.05 -5.54
C ARG A 439 -28.28 13.59 -5.08
N LEU A 440 -27.56 13.34 -3.99
CA LEU A 440 -27.38 11.98 -3.45
C LEU A 440 -28.71 11.38 -2.99
N GLN A 441 -29.55 12.16 -2.30
CA GLN A 441 -30.87 11.72 -1.88
C GLN A 441 -31.74 11.32 -3.08
N ASP A 442 -31.75 12.14 -4.13
CA ASP A 442 -32.49 11.86 -5.37
C ASP A 442 -31.94 10.61 -6.09
N GLN A 443 -30.62 10.49 -6.20
CA GLN A 443 -29.96 9.36 -6.86
C GLN A 443 -30.29 8.05 -6.14
N ILE A 444 -30.13 8.00 -4.81
CA ILE A 444 -30.38 6.77 -4.03
C ILE A 444 -31.86 6.41 -4.08
N THR A 445 -32.77 7.39 -3.99
CA THR A 445 -34.22 7.14 -4.08
C THR A 445 -34.59 6.50 -5.41
N LYS A 446 -34.14 7.07 -6.54
CA LYS A 446 -34.41 6.52 -7.87
C LYS A 446 -33.90 5.09 -8.04
N VAL A 447 -32.72 4.77 -7.51
CA VAL A 447 -32.17 3.40 -7.58
C VAL A 447 -32.99 2.42 -6.75
N LEU A 448 -33.34 2.79 -5.51
CA LEU A 448 -34.09 1.92 -4.61
C LEU A 448 -35.49 1.62 -5.14
N ASP A 449 -36.13 2.61 -5.77
CA ASP A 449 -37.46 2.50 -6.40
C ASP A 449 -37.40 1.69 -7.72
N ALA A 450 -36.40 1.92 -8.57
CA ALA A 450 -36.24 1.19 -9.84
C ALA A 450 -36.03 -0.32 -9.62
N GLN A 451 -35.26 -0.70 -8.60
CA GLN A 451 -35.06 -2.11 -8.25
C GLN A 451 -36.34 -2.78 -7.72
N MET A 452 -37.24 -2.02 -7.08
CA MET A 452 -38.54 -2.53 -6.65
C MET A 452 -39.40 -2.95 -7.86
N ILE A 453 -39.31 -2.20 -8.96
CA ILE A 453 -40.04 -2.47 -10.22
C ILE A 453 -39.47 -3.69 -10.95
N TYR A 454 -38.14 -3.90 -10.92
CA TYR A 454 -37.51 -5.09 -11.51
C TYR A 454 -38.00 -6.39 -10.83
N ASN A 455 -38.05 -6.40 -9.48
CA ASN A 455 -38.51 -7.55 -8.70
C ASN A 455 -40.04 -7.75 -8.74
N ALA A 456 -40.83 -6.80 -9.27
CA ALA A 456 -42.27 -6.97 -9.43
C ALA A 456 -42.64 -7.96 -10.56
N LYS A 457 -41.76 -8.16 -11.54
CA LYS A 457 -41.96 -9.14 -12.62
C LYS A 457 -41.72 -10.58 -12.22
N ASP A 458 -41.02 -10.83 -11.10
CA ASP A 458 -40.79 -12.18 -10.55
C ASP A 458 -41.94 -12.68 -9.64
N ILE A 459 -42.98 -11.87 -9.44
CA ILE A 459 -44.20 -12.23 -8.68
C ILE A 459 -45.35 -12.66 -9.63
N GLY A 460 -45.21 -12.42 -10.94
CA GLY A 460 -46.14 -12.90 -11.95
C GLY A 460 -45.73 -14.28 -12.47
N GLY A 461 -46.39 -15.33 -11.99
CA GLY A 461 -46.14 -16.71 -12.40
C GLY A 461 -46.03 -16.85 -13.93
N ARG A 462 -44.85 -17.23 -14.40
CA ARG A 462 -44.64 -17.63 -15.79
C ARG A 462 -44.68 -19.15 -15.89
N SER A 463 -45.74 -19.60 -16.57
CA SER A 463 -45.95 -20.95 -17.06
C SER A 463 -44.73 -21.49 -17.81
N SER A 464 -44.36 -22.72 -17.47
CA SER A 464 -43.39 -23.54 -18.19
C SER A 464 -43.85 -23.81 -19.62
N LEU A 465 -43.03 -23.45 -20.61
CA LEU A 465 -43.00 -24.13 -21.90
C LEU A 465 -41.54 -24.33 -22.36
N PRO A 466 -41.17 -25.52 -22.87
CA PRO A 466 -39.79 -25.87 -23.20
C PRO A 466 -39.46 -25.49 -24.65
N SER A 467 -38.30 -24.89 -24.89
CA SER A 467 -37.76 -24.71 -26.25
C SER A 467 -36.78 -25.84 -26.58
N PHE A 468 -37.19 -26.63 -27.56
CA PHE A 468 -36.45 -27.66 -28.27
C PHE A 468 -35.67 -27.07 -29.46
N PHE A 469 -34.49 -27.66 -29.77
CA PHE A 469 -33.73 -27.66 -31.06
C PHE A 469 -33.15 -26.32 -31.58
N LEU A 470 -31.95 -26.18 -32.15
CA LEU A 470 -31.06 -27.08 -32.92
C LEU A 470 -29.57 -26.62 -32.83
N GLN A 471 -28.65 -27.59 -32.84
CA GLN A 471 -27.22 -27.41 -33.21
C GLN A 471 -27.07 -27.32 -34.74
N PRO A 472 -25.94 -26.78 -35.24
CA PRO A 472 -25.07 -27.64 -36.03
C PRO A 472 -23.57 -27.52 -35.70
N ARG A 473 -22.86 -28.62 -35.97
CA ARG A 473 -21.42 -28.87 -35.79
C ARG A 473 -20.55 -28.19 -36.86
N GLY A 474 -19.30 -27.87 -36.48
CA GLY A 474 -18.11 -28.33 -37.21
C GLY A 474 -17.35 -27.30 -38.05
N ALA A 475 -16.15 -26.90 -37.57
CA ALA A 475 -14.93 -26.73 -38.37
C ALA A 475 -13.73 -26.54 -37.42
N GLU A 476 -12.87 -27.55 -37.33
CA GLU A 476 -11.52 -27.46 -36.76
C GLU A 476 -10.60 -26.71 -37.73
N LEU A 477 -9.73 -25.84 -37.21
CA LEU A 477 -8.64 -25.21 -37.95
C LEU A 477 -7.31 -25.58 -37.29
N THR A 478 -6.52 -26.40 -37.98
CA THR A 478 -5.10 -26.67 -37.69
C THR A 478 -4.21 -25.47 -38.06
N PRO A 479 -3.15 -25.16 -37.29
CA PRO A 479 -2.19 -24.12 -37.62
C PRO A 479 -1.05 -24.62 -38.55
N PRO A 480 -0.44 -23.74 -39.36
CA PRO A 480 0.64 -24.12 -40.27
C PRO A 480 2.02 -24.19 -39.58
N GLU A 481 2.80 -25.19 -39.97
CA GLU A 481 4.25 -25.31 -39.67
C GLU A 481 5.06 -24.24 -40.41
N ARG A 482 6.16 -23.79 -39.79
CA ARG A 482 7.15 -22.88 -40.36
C ARG A 482 8.45 -23.65 -40.66
N PRO A 483 9.23 -23.21 -41.67
CA PRO A 483 10.42 -23.91 -42.15
C PRO A 483 11.56 -23.97 -41.14
#